data_AF-A0A9Q3EMM7-F1
#
_entry.id   AF-A0A9Q3EMM7-F1
#
_cell.length_a   1.000
_cell.length_b   1.000
_cell.length_c   1.000
_cell.angle_alpha   90.00
_cell.angle_beta   90.00
_cell.angle_gamma   90.00
#
_symmetry.space_group_name_H-M   'P 1'
#
loop_
_entity.id
_entity.type
_entity.pdbx_description
1 polymer ?
#
loop_
_entity_poly.entity_id
_entity_poly.type
_entity_poly.pdbx_seq_one_letter_code
_entity_poly.pdbx_strand_id
1 'polypeptide(L)'
;MTERFKKEAKESGKHQKDQEKAAIQLSRKRLCDIRYKFGVANNFPKRYLKILSNPDAHSDDEYISKNTYKINKLEFRSENANKFMQRVDEEIEKAERMEKKQSKRRNRIKVDSPSTSRYSQPPKGLPIDFYDPAWFNTRPYGKKTVLADAFNVAFLPDASQCIRGIQHQDERLSDHNFTKKYWEQCTFSYDLSHEIAKDDEDSDSNNDEAEISDEISESNDNNMEEISEIQNFEEQEFDPPLDGDTEMAHEHDLTQFVVGGSGLSSTNEWAGNW
;
A
#
# COMPACT_ATOMS: atom_id res chain seq x y z
N MET A 1 24.39 2.37 30.79
CA MET A 1 22.99 1.88 30.87
C MET A 1 22.40 2.04 29.48
N THR A 2 22.11 0.94 28.78
CA THR A 2 21.75 0.95 27.35
C THR A 2 20.45 1.73 27.08
N GLU A 3 20.37 2.45 25.96
CA GLU A 3 19.18 3.23 25.57
C GLU A 3 17.89 2.39 25.54
N ARG A 4 18.01 1.09 25.21
CA ARG A 4 16.91 0.12 25.31
C ARG A 4 16.35 0.03 26.72
N PHE A 5 17.22 -0.13 27.73
CA PHE A 5 16.81 -0.22 29.13
C PHE A 5 16.15 1.08 29.62
N LYS A 6 16.65 2.25 29.19
CA LYS A 6 16.02 3.55 29.51
C LYS A 6 14.61 3.68 28.91
N LYS A 7 14.38 3.16 27.70
CA LYS A 7 13.04 3.17 27.07
C LYS A 7 12.08 2.23 27.79
N GLU A 8 12.52 1.00 28.07
CA GLU A 8 11.71 -0.01 28.78
C GLU A 8 11.39 0.39 30.23
N ALA A 9 12.31 1.07 30.92
CA ALA A 9 12.07 1.60 32.25
C ALA A 9 11.01 2.72 32.29
N LYS A 10 10.78 3.43 31.17
CA LYS A 10 9.76 4.49 31.07
C LYS A 10 8.39 3.94 30.67
N GLU A 11 8.37 3.03 29.71
CA GLU A 11 7.16 2.37 29.23
C GLU A 11 7.53 0.95 28.81
N SER A 12 6.97 -0.03 29.51
CA SER A 12 7.19 -1.44 29.22
C SER A 12 6.71 -1.79 27.81
N GLY A 13 7.54 -2.49 27.04
CA GLY A 13 7.28 -2.92 25.67
C GLY A 13 7.45 -1.81 24.62
N LYS A 14 7.91 -0.61 24.99
CA LYS A 14 8.08 0.50 24.05
C LYS A 14 9.13 0.20 22.98
N HIS A 15 10.22 -0.47 23.33
CA HIS A 15 11.26 -0.79 22.35
C HIS A 15 10.71 -1.72 21.26
N GLN A 16 9.92 -2.72 21.66
CA GLN A 16 9.29 -3.65 20.72
C GLN A 16 8.28 -2.94 19.82
N LYS A 17 7.42 -2.08 20.36
CA LYS A 17 6.48 -1.26 19.57
C LYS A 17 7.21 -0.38 18.55
N ASP A 18 8.30 0.27 18.97
CA ASP A 18 9.12 1.12 18.09
C ASP A 18 9.73 0.30 16.94
N GLN A 19 10.25 -0.90 17.24
CA GLN A 19 10.82 -1.81 16.23
C GLN A 19 9.76 -2.30 15.23
N GLU A 20 8.59 -2.73 15.70
CA GLU A 20 7.48 -3.15 14.83
C GLU A 20 7.05 -2.01 13.91
N LYS A 21 6.94 -0.79 14.46
CA LYS A 21 6.59 0.40 13.67
C LYS A 21 7.65 0.67 12.59
N ALA A 22 8.93 0.67 12.95
CA ALA A 22 10.03 0.89 12.00
C ALA A 22 10.05 -0.16 10.88
N ALA A 23 9.82 -1.44 11.19
CA ALA A 23 9.75 -2.51 10.21
C ALA A 23 8.61 -2.29 9.19
N ILE A 24 7.43 -1.87 9.66
CA ILE A 24 6.31 -1.56 8.76
C ILE A 24 6.60 -0.34 7.89
N GLN A 25 7.15 0.75 8.45
CA GLN A 25 7.54 1.93 7.68
C GLN A 25 8.55 1.59 6.58
N LEU A 26 9.54 0.76 6.90
CA LEU A 26 10.52 0.29 5.93
C LEU A 26 9.86 -0.52 4.80
N SER A 27 8.91 -1.40 5.13
CA SER A 27 8.12 -2.14 4.14
C SER A 27 7.33 -1.21 3.21
N ARG A 28 6.66 -0.20 3.77
CA ARG A 28 5.91 0.81 2.99
C ARG A 28 6.84 1.58 2.05
N LYS A 29 8.01 2.01 2.54
CA LYS A 29 9.02 2.70 1.73
C LYS A 29 9.53 1.83 0.58
N ARG A 30 9.84 0.56 0.84
CA ARG A 30 10.24 -0.38 -0.22
C ARG A 30 9.16 -0.53 -1.29
N LEU A 31 7.89 -0.67 -0.89
CA LEU A 31 6.77 -0.78 -1.82
C LEU A 31 6.56 0.51 -2.62
N CYS A 32 6.71 1.66 -1.96
CA CYS A 32 6.72 2.99 -2.57
C CYS A 32 7.80 3.08 -3.66
N ASP A 33 9.04 2.77 -3.33
CA ASP A 33 10.19 2.83 -4.24
C ASP A 33 10.00 1.91 -5.46
N ILE A 34 9.50 0.68 -5.26
CA ILE A 34 9.24 -0.26 -6.36
C ILE A 34 8.19 0.31 -7.33
N ARG A 35 7.06 0.77 -6.81
CA ARG A 35 5.97 1.28 -7.64
C ARG A 35 6.35 2.60 -8.33
N TYR A 36 7.05 3.48 -7.63
CA TYR A 36 7.55 4.74 -8.20
C TYR A 36 8.54 4.47 -9.33
N LYS A 37 9.56 3.62 -9.11
CA LYS A 37 10.53 3.25 -10.15
C LYS A 37 9.86 2.64 -11.37
N PHE A 38 8.86 1.77 -11.16
CA PHE A 38 8.07 1.22 -12.26
C PHE A 38 7.32 2.30 -13.02
N GLY A 39 6.65 3.23 -12.32
CA GLY A 39 5.93 4.32 -12.95
C GLY A 39 6.83 5.26 -13.76
N VAL A 40 8.03 5.56 -13.26
CA VAL A 40 9.04 6.36 -13.99
C VAL A 40 9.49 5.63 -15.26
N ALA A 41 9.84 4.34 -15.14
CA ALA A 41 10.29 3.54 -16.28
C ALA A 41 9.21 3.41 -17.38
N ASN A 42 7.93 3.48 -17.01
CA ASN A 42 6.79 3.36 -17.92
C ASN A 42 6.12 4.71 -18.25
N ASN A 43 6.78 5.84 -17.96
CA ASN A 43 6.31 7.19 -18.29
C ASN A 43 4.89 7.52 -17.77
N PHE A 44 4.60 7.15 -16.52
CA PHE A 44 3.31 7.48 -15.92
C PHE A 44 3.11 9.01 -15.81
N PRO A 45 1.86 9.49 -15.91
CA PRO A 45 1.53 10.88 -15.65
C PRO A 45 2.06 11.38 -14.31
N LYS A 46 2.48 12.67 -14.25
CA LYS A 46 3.05 13.28 -13.04
C LYS A 46 2.11 13.18 -11.84
N ARG A 47 0.81 13.36 -12.03
CA ARG A 47 -0.23 13.15 -11.00
C ARG A 47 -0.20 11.76 -10.35
N TYR A 48 0.06 10.70 -11.12
CA TYR A 48 0.23 9.35 -10.58
C TYR A 48 1.55 9.23 -9.81
N LEU A 49 2.64 9.77 -10.37
CA LEU A 49 3.96 9.73 -9.72
C LEU A 49 3.95 10.43 -8.35
N LYS A 50 3.23 11.56 -8.20
CA LYS A 50 3.04 12.28 -6.93
C LYS A 50 2.45 11.39 -5.84
N ILE A 51 1.50 10.53 -6.21
CA ILE A 51 0.87 9.58 -5.30
C ILE A 51 1.83 8.42 -4.99
N LEU A 52 2.49 7.87 -6.02
CA LEU A 52 3.42 6.75 -5.89
C LEU A 52 4.74 7.10 -5.18
N SER A 53 5.10 8.37 -5.08
CA SER A 53 6.30 8.83 -4.38
C SER A 53 6.09 9.05 -2.89
N ASN A 54 4.84 9.01 -2.40
CA ASN A 54 4.52 9.29 -1.00
C ASN A 54 4.37 7.97 -0.21
N PRO A 55 5.29 7.62 0.70
CA PRO A 55 5.20 6.38 1.46
C PRO A 55 3.90 6.23 2.27
N ASP A 56 3.31 7.35 2.70
CA ASP A 56 2.06 7.34 3.46
C ASP A 56 0.84 7.03 2.60
N ALA A 57 0.98 7.13 1.28
CA ALA A 57 -0.04 6.71 0.33
C ALA A 57 -0.10 5.18 0.17
N HIS A 58 0.87 4.42 0.68
CA HIS A 58 0.98 2.96 0.50
C HIS A 58 0.46 2.22 1.73
N SER A 59 -0.22 1.08 1.52
CA SER A 59 -0.74 0.24 2.60
C SER A 59 0.39 -0.49 3.30
N ASP A 60 0.23 -0.74 4.58
CA ASP A 60 0.94 -1.79 5.28
C ASP A 60 0.36 -3.17 4.95
N ASP A 61 1.17 -4.18 5.20
CA ASP A 61 0.90 -5.57 4.87
C ASP A 61 1.09 -6.41 6.14
N GLU A 62 0.08 -7.19 6.52
CA GLU A 62 0.15 -8.13 7.64
C GLU A 62 0.61 -9.49 7.14
N TYR A 63 1.64 -10.07 7.77
CA TYR A 63 2.10 -11.41 7.44
C TYR A 63 1.03 -12.45 7.85
N ILE A 64 0.67 -13.34 6.92
CA ILE A 64 -0.27 -14.44 7.17
C ILE A 64 0.50 -15.75 7.35
N SER A 65 1.15 -16.24 6.29
CA SER A 65 1.96 -17.47 6.26
C SER A 65 2.68 -17.59 4.92
N LYS A 66 3.74 -18.42 4.82
CA LYS A 66 4.37 -18.81 3.53
C LYS A 66 4.65 -17.62 2.59
N ASN A 67 5.29 -16.57 3.09
CA ASN A 67 5.59 -15.33 2.34
C ASN A 67 4.36 -14.63 1.73
N THR A 68 3.18 -14.86 2.31
CA THR A 68 1.91 -14.28 1.90
C THR A 68 1.44 -13.24 2.92
N TYR A 69 1.03 -12.09 2.42
CA TYR A 69 0.66 -10.94 3.23
C TYR A 69 -0.73 -10.43 2.89
N LYS A 70 -1.49 -10.04 3.90
CA LYS A 70 -2.80 -9.41 3.80
C LYS A 70 -2.62 -7.90 3.66
N ILE A 71 -3.27 -7.32 2.65
CA ILE A 71 -3.29 -5.87 2.51
C ILE A 71 -4.28 -5.27 3.52
N ASN A 72 -3.78 -4.42 4.40
CA ASN A 72 -4.63 -3.68 5.32
C ASN A 72 -5.31 -2.49 4.62
N LYS A 73 -6.53 -2.18 5.06
CA LYS A 73 -7.30 -1.05 4.53
C LYS A 73 -6.86 0.23 5.22
N LEU A 74 -6.57 1.26 4.41
CA LEU A 74 -6.46 2.63 4.88
C LEU A 74 -7.85 3.26 4.86
N GLU A 75 -8.37 3.62 6.03
CA GLU A 75 -9.72 4.19 6.17
C GLU A 75 -9.93 5.48 5.36
N PHE A 76 -8.85 6.25 5.20
CA PHE A 76 -8.86 7.51 4.49
C PHE A 76 -8.74 7.38 2.98
N ARG A 77 -8.40 6.20 2.43
CA ARG A 77 -8.14 6.04 1.00
C ARG A 77 -9.42 5.63 0.27
N SER A 78 -9.77 6.35 -0.80
CA SER A 78 -10.93 6.06 -1.63
C SER A 78 -10.88 4.66 -2.26
N GLU A 79 -12.04 4.11 -2.61
CA GLU A 79 -12.11 2.85 -3.36
C GLU A 79 -11.41 2.97 -4.72
N ASN A 80 -11.52 4.13 -5.36
CA ASN A 80 -10.87 4.38 -6.66
C ASN A 80 -9.34 4.40 -6.54
N ALA A 81 -8.80 5.03 -5.50
CA ALA A 81 -7.37 4.98 -5.20
C ALA A 81 -6.89 3.56 -4.84
N ASN A 82 -7.72 2.74 -4.19
CA ASN A 82 -7.42 1.32 -3.97
C ASN A 82 -7.34 0.55 -5.29
N LYS A 83 -8.29 0.75 -6.21
CA LYS A 83 -8.26 0.17 -7.56
C LYS A 83 -6.98 0.57 -8.31
N PHE A 84 -6.60 1.84 -8.25
CA PHE A 84 -5.36 2.33 -8.85
C PHE A 84 -4.12 1.60 -8.31
N MET A 85 -3.97 1.53 -6.98
CA MET A 85 -2.82 0.87 -6.36
C MET A 85 -2.75 -0.62 -6.71
N GLN A 86 -3.91 -1.28 -6.76
CA GLN A 86 -4.01 -2.68 -7.20
C GLN A 86 -3.58 -2.81 -8.67
N ARG A 87 -4.04 -1.92 -9.54
CA ARG A 87 -3.73 -1.95 -10.96
C ARG A 87 -2.24 -1.78 -11.24
N VAL A 88 -1.57 -0.91 -10.48
CA VAL A 88 -0.10 -0.76 -10.52
C VAL A 88 0.59 -2.07 -10.15
N ASP A 89 0.16 -2.73 -9.07
CA ASP A 89 0.76 -4.00 -8.65
C ASP A 89 0.57 -5.10 -9.70
N GLU A 90 -0.62 -5.21 -10.27
CA GLU A 90 -0.93 -6.15 -11.35
C GLU A 90 -0.06 -5.92 -12.59
N GLU A 91 0.22 -4.66 -12.94
CA GLU A 91 1.07 -4.35 -14.09
C GLU A 91 2.54 -4.66 -13.83
N ILE A 92 3.03 -4.40 -12.61
CA ILE A 92 4.38 -4.80 -12.21
C ILE A 92 4.51 -6.33 -12.27
N GLU A 93 3.52 -7.07 -11.74
CA GLU A 93 3.54 -8.54 -11.76
C GLU A 93 3.54 -9.08 -13.20
N LYS A 94 2.72 -8.50 -14.09
CA LYS A 94 2.72 -8.85 -15.51
C LYS A 94 4.09 -8.59 -16.15
N ALA A 95 4.70 -7.44 -15.89
CA ALA A 95 6.02 -7.11 -16.43
C ALA A 95 7.10 -8.10 -15.95
N GLU A 96 7.14 -8.40 -14.64
CA GLU A 96 8.09 -9.37 -14.07
C GLU A 96 7.93 -10.77 -14.68
N ARG A 97 6.69 -11.20 -14.90
CA ARG A 97 6.36 -12.47 -15.56
C ARG A 97 6.85 -12.52 -17.00
N MET A 98 6.67 -11.43 -17.75
CA MET A 98 7.13 -11.32 -19.15
C MET A 98 8.66 -11.33 -19.26
N GLU A 99 9.35 -10.70 -18.30
CA GLU A 99 10.82 -10.68 -18.23
C GLU A 99 11.43 -12.00 -17.72
N LYS A 100 10.60 -13.03 -17.44
CA LYS A 100 11.01 -14.31 -16.83
C LYS A 100 11.82 -14.15 -15.53
N LYS A 101 11.68 -13.01 -14.85
CA LYS A 101 12.29 -12.80 -13.55
C LYS A 101 11.48 -13.55 -12.52
N GLN A 102 12.15 -14.35 -11.68
CA GLN A 102 11.51 -14.83 -10.46
C GLN A 102 11.19 -13.61 -9.59
N SER A 103 9.91 -13.35 -9.35
CA SER A 103 9.51 -12.25 -8.49
C SER A 103 10.00 -12.54 -7.08
N LYS A 104 10.90 -11.69 -6.59
CA LYS A 104 11.30 -11.69 -5.16
C LYS A 104 10.30 -10.92 -4.29
N ARG A 105 9.18 -10.47 -4.88
CA ARG A 105 8.17 -9.70 -4.16
C ARG A 105 7.38 -10.62 -3.23
N ARG A 106 6.97 -10.04 -2.10
CA ARG A 106 6.01 -10.65 -1.19
C ARG A 106 4.72 -10.92 -1.95
N ASN A 107 4.14 -12.11 -1.78
CA ASN A 107 2.82 -12.39 -2.32
C ASN A 107 1.79 -11.61 -1.49
N ARG A 108 1.03 -10.70 -2.12
CA ARG A 108 0.08 -9.82 -1.42
C ARG A 108 -1.33 -10.16 -1.84
N ILE A 109 -2.17 -10.51 -0.88
CA ILE A 109 -3.55 -10.95 -1.09
C ILE A 109 -4.51 -9.89 -0.57
N LYS A 110 -5.49 -9.54 -1.40
CA LYS A 110 -6.67 -8.80 -0.98
C LYS A 110 -7.62 -9.76 -0.27
N VAL A 111 -8.00 -9.41 0.95
CA VAL A 111 -8.99 -10.16 1.73
C VAL A 111 -10.29 -9.37 1.70
N ASP A 112 -11.44 -10.07 1.64
CA ASP A 112 -12.77 -9.44 1.55
C ASP A 112 -13.06 -8.51 2.74
N SER A 113 -12.58 -8.89 3.93
CA SER A 113 -12.66 -8.10 5.17
C SER A 113 -11.25 -7.74 5.66
N PRO A 114 -10.62 -6.69 5.09
CA PRO A 114 -9.29 -6.26 5.48
C PRO A 114 -9.28 -5.66 6.88
N SER A 115 -8.17 -5.88 7.62
CA SER A 115 -7.94 -5.21 8.90
C SER A 115 -7.75 -3.71 8.65
N THR A 116 -8.17 -2.86 9.59
CA THR A 116 -7.75 -1.46 9.57
C THR A 116 -6.23 -1.40 9.79
N SER A 117 -5.55 -0.60 8.97
CA SER A 117 -4.12 -0.34 9.12
C SER A 117 -3.78 0.21 10.50
N ARG A 118 -2.63 -0.21 11.04
CA ARG A 118 -2.07 0.41 12.26
C ARG A 118 -1.66 1.87 12.01
N TYR A 119 -1.53 2.27 10.74
CA TYR A 119 -1.19 3.63 10.32
C TYR A 119 -2.45 4.39 9.94
N SER A 120 -2.91 5.23 10.88
CA SER A 120 -4.07 6.11 10.68
C SER A 120 -3.70 7.47 10.08
N GLN A 121 -2.41 7.78 9.93
CA GLN A 121 -1.97 9.07 9.42
C GLN A 121 -2.15 9.14 7.90
N PRO A 122 -3.02 10.04 7.41
CA PRO A 122 -3.21 10.25 5.98
C PRO A 122 -1.99 10.96 5.38
N PRO A 123 -1.64 10.67 4.11
CA PRO A 123 -0.69 11.49 3.38
C PRO A 123 -1.25 12.92 3.24
N LYS A 124 -0.36 13.90 3.07
CA LYS A 124 -0.71 15.31 2.89
C LYS A 124 -0.47 15.76 1.46
N GLY A 125 -1.28 16.70 0.98
CA GLY A 125 -1.14 17.34 -0.33
C GLY A 125 -1.37 16.40 -1.52
N LEU A 126 -2.02 15.25 -1.33
CA LEU A 126 -2.43 14.40 -2.45
C LEU A 126 -3.73 14.92 -3.08
N PRO A 127 -3.97 14.61 -4.37
CA PRO A 127 -5.21 14.96 -5.07
C PRO A 127 -6.46 14.53 -4.30
N ILE A 128 -7.53 15.32 -4.38
CA ILE A 128 -8.71 15.15 -3.54
C ILE A 128 -9.37 13.78 -3.70
N ASP A 129 -9.37 13.24 -4.92
CA ASP A 129 -9.93 11.93 -5.28
C ASP A 129 -9.13 10.72 -4.74
N PHE A 130 -7.98 10.97 -4.10
CA PHE A 130 -7.29 9.97 -3.28
C PHE A 130 -8.04 9.63 -2.00
N TYR A 131 -8.72 10.61 -1.40
CA TYR A 131 -9.32 10.44 -0.09
C TYR A 131 -10.72 9.86 -0.21
N ASP A 132 -11.17 9.06 0.76
CA ASP A 132 -12.56 8.64 0.79
C ASP A 132 -13.46 9.86 1.09
N PRO A 133 -14.52 10.13 0.30
CA PRO A 133 -15.35 11.32 0.48
C PRO A 133 -16.03 11.35 1.86
N ALA A 134 -16.54 10.21 2.35
CA ALA A 134 -17.19 10.14 3.65
C ALA A 134 -16.18 10.40 4.77
N TRP A 135 -14.99 9.81 4.68
CA TRP A 135 -13.91 10.06 5.62
C TRP A 135 -13.41 11.52 5.57
N PHE A 136 -13.28 12.12 4.40
CA PHE A 136 -12.79 13.49 4.21
C PHE A 136 -13.78 14.53 4.71
N ASN A 137 -15.07 14.35 4.43
CA ASN A 137 -16.11 15.30 4.80
C ASN A 137 -16.26 15.44 6.33
N THR A 138 -15.95 14.38 7.10
CA THR A 138 -15.96 14.41 8.57
C THR A 138 -14.79 15.19 9.20
N ARG A 139 -13.79 15.61 8.41
CA ARG A 139 -12.61 16.29 8.93
C ARG A 139 -12.89 17.78 9.22
N PRO A 140 -12.27 18.36 10.26
CA PRO A 140 -12.36 19.80 10.51
C PRO A 140 -11.80 20.63 9.34
N TYR A 141 -12.36 21.82 9.12
CA TYR A 141 -11.96 22.77 8.07
C TYR A 141 -10.44 22.92 7.93
N GLY A 142 -9.74 23.31 8.99
CA GLY A 142 -8.30 23.58 8.94
C GLY A 142 -7.43 22.34 8.69
N LYS A 143 -8.01 21.13 8.78
CA LYS A 143 -7.33 19.89 8.40
C LYS A 143 -7.56 19.58 6.92
N LYS A 144 -8.74 19.85 6.36
CA LYS A 144 -9.06 19.59 4.95
C LYS A 144 -8.04 20.26 4.02
N THR A 145 -7.73 21.54 4.26
CA THR A 145 -6.79 22.35 3.46
C THR A 145 -5.34 21.84 3.49
N VAL A 146 -4.90 21.26 4.61
CA VAL A 146 -3.54 20.69 4.75
C VAL A 146 -3.47 19.26 4.22
N LEU A 147 -4.60 18.54 4.28
CA LEU A 147 -4.67 17.13 3.91
C LEU A 147 -4.68 16.95 2.41
N ALA A 148 -5.60 17.59 1.70
CA ALA A 148 -5.83 17.33 0.30
C ALA A 148 -5.48 18.55 -0.57
N ASP A 149 -4.96 18.27 -1.75
CA ASP A 149 -4.91 19.19 -2.87
C ASP A 149 -6.32 19.31 -3.46
N ALA A 150 -7.09 20.27 -2.93
CA ALA A 150 -8.49 20.49 -3.24
C ALA A 150 -8.72 21.19 -4.59
N PHE A 151 -7.72 21.23 -5.48
CA PHE A 151 -7.83 21.80 -6.82
C PHE A 151 -7.46 20.81 -7.92
N ASN A 152 -7.01 19.61 -7.57
CA ASN A 152 -6.56 18.62 -8.54
C ASN A 152 -7.18 17.25 -8.28
N VAL A 153 -7.50 16.56 -9.37
CA VAL A 153 -7.89 15.14 -9.36
C VAL A 153 -6.87 14.32 -10.15
N ALA A 154 -6.58 13.11 -9.69
CA ALA A 154 -5.56 12.26 -10.29
C ALA A 154 -6.13 11.17 -11.20
N PHE A 155 -7.19 10.51 -10.75
CA PHE A 155 -7.65 9.23 -11.28
C PHE A 155 -8.73 9.41 -12.33
N LEU A 156 -8.77 8.44 -13.27
CA LEU A 156 -9.96 8.25 -14.08
C LEU A 156 -11.15 7.92 -13.16
N PRO A 157 -12.40 8.25 -13.55
CA PRO A 157 -13.58 7.92 -12.75
C PRO A 157 -13.68 6.44 -12.39
N ASP A 158 -13.14 5.57 -13.24
CA ASP A 158 -12.85 4.18 -12.89
C ASP A 158 -11.35 3.89 -13.08
N ALA A 159 -10.62 3.85 -11.97
CA ALA A 159 -9.18 3.59 -11.96
C ALA A 159 -8.80 2.16 -12.40
N SER A 160 -9.77 1.25 -12.55
CA SER A 160 -9.52 -0.06 -13.19
C SER A 160 -9.11 0.08 -14.67
N GLN A 161 -9.40 1.24 -15.27
CA GLN A 161 -9.06 1.56 -16.64
C GLN A 161 -7.67 2.19 -16.77
N CYS A 162 -7.06 2.55 -15.65
CA CYS A 162 -5.73 3.14 -15.64
C CYS A 162 -4.66 2.13 -16.05
N ILE A 163 -3.55 2.65 -16.59
CA ILE A 163 -2.31 1.88 -16.81
C ILE A 163 -2.59 0.58 -17.59
N ARG A 164 -3.41 0.63 -18.64
CA ARG A 164 -3.62 -0.52 -19.55
C ARG A 164 -2.51 -0.57 -20.58
N GLY A 165 -2.30 -1.74 -21.20
CA GLY A 165 -1.30 -1.90 -22.28
C GLY A 165 -1.50 -0.91 -23.43
N ILE A 166 -2.73 -0.43 -23.63
CA ILE A 166 -3.02 0.79 -24.39
C ILE A 166 -3.44 1.85 -23.36
N GLN A 167 -2.64 2.91 -23.26
CA GLN A 167 -2.90 4.01 -22.36
C GLN A 167 -4.25 4.68 -22.68
N HIS A 168 -5.04 4.99 -21.66
CA HIS A 168 -6.29 5.71 -21.86
C HIS A 168 -5.99 7.10 -22.45
N GLN A 169 -6.76 7.56 -23.43
CA GLN A 169 -6.46 8.82 -24.14
C GLN A 169 -6.35 10.00 -23.18
N ASP A 170 -7.23 10.03 -22.18
CA ASP A 170 -7.24 11.09 -21.17
C ASP A 170 -6.06 11.04 -20.20
N GLU A 171 -5.36 9.92 -20.08
CA GLU A 171 -4.15 9.88 -19.26
C GLU A 171 -3.02 10.73 -19.85
N ARG A 172 -3.06 11.00 -21.16
CA ARG A 172 -2.10 11.85 -21.87
C ARG A 172 -2.38 13.34 -21.72
N LEU A 173 -3.53 13.71 -21.14
CA LEU A 173 -3.84 15.10 -20.86
C LEU A 173 -2.89 15.66 -19.80
N SER A 174 -2.61 16.97 -19.93
CA SER A 174 -1.99 17.73 -18.84
C SER A 174 -2.85 17.66 -17.59
N ASP A 175 -2.23 17.79 -16.42
CA ASP A 175 -2.95 17.68 -15.15
C ASP A 175 -4.09 18.72 -15.05
N HIS A 176 -3.89 19.95 -15.56
CA HIS A 176 -4.96 20.96 -15.66
C HIS A 176 -6.14 20.48 -16.51
N ASN A 177 -5.89 19.98 -17.73
CA ASN A 177 -6.96 19.55 -18.64
C ASN A 177 -7.67 18.29 -18.12
N PHE A 178 -6.91 17.41 -17.48
CA PHE A 178 -7.45 16.23 -16.81
C PHE A 178 -8.39 16.62 -15.68
N THR A 179 -7.92 17.50 -14.79
CA THR A 179 -8.70 18.02 -13.68
C THR A 179 -9.98 18.68 -14.19
N LYS A 180 -9.88 19.63 -15.12
CA LYS A 180 -11.04 20.31 -15.70
C LYS A 180 -12.08 19.35 -16.27
N LYS A 181 -11.64 18.26 -16.91
CA LYS A 181 -12.54 17.27 -17.51
C LYS A 181 -13.28 16.41 -16.49
N TYR A 182 -12.61 16.01 -15.40
CA TYR A 182 -13.17 15.07 -14.42
C TYR A 182 -13.57 15.72 -13.09
N TRP A 183 -13.38 17.02 -12.93
CA TRP A 183 -13.60 17.75 -11.69
C TRP A 183 -14.98 17.48 -11.09
N GLU A 184 -16.04 17.79 -11.84
CA GLU A 184 -17.42 17.67 -11.38
C GLU A 184 -17.74 16.22 -10.96
N GLN A 185 -17.34 15.24 -11.78
CA GLN A 185 -17.61 13.83 -11.52
C GLN A 185 -16.84 13.30 -10.29
N CYS A 186 -15.57 13.66 -10.16
CA CYS A 186 -14.71 13.18 -9.07
C CYS A 186 -14.98 13.92 -7.75
N THR A 187 -15.46 15.16 -7.79
CA THR A 187 -15.68 15.98 -6.58
C THR A 187 -17.14 16.05 -6.13
N PHE A 188 -18.09 15.48 -6.88
CA PHE A 188 -19.53 15.50 -6.58
C PHE A 188 -19.89 15.16 -5.13
N SER A 189 -19.19 14.20 -4.52
CA SER A 189 -19.46 13.72 -3.15
C SER A 189 -18.69 14.47 -2.05
N TYR A 190 -17.87 15.46 -2.39
CA TYR A 190 -17.03 16.19 -1.43
C TYR A 190 -17.68 17.49 -1.01
N ASP A 191 -17.60 17.79 0.28
CA ASP A 191 -17.95 19.10 0.83
C ASP A 191 -16.75 20.05 0.70
N LEU A 192 -16.76 20.79 -0.42
CA LEU A 192 -15.76 21.79 -0.79
C LEU A 192 -16.18 23.23 -0.49
N SER A 193 -17.23 23.43 0.32
CA SER A 193 -17.76 24.76 0.68
C SER A 193 -16.70 25.71 1.26
N HIS A 194 -15.61 25.14 1.78
CA HIS A 194 -14.48 25.85 2.36
C HIS A 194 -13.57 26.57 1.35
N GLU A 195 -13.53 26.12 0.09
CA GLU A 195 -12.70 26.75 -0.94
C GLU A 195 -13.48 27.77 -1.78
N ILE A 196 -14.80 27.57 -1.95
CA ILE A 196 -15.68 28.49 -2.70
C ILE A 196 -15.72 29.89 -2.05
N ALA A 197 -15.58 29.97 -0.72
CA ALA A 197 -15.63 31.24 0.02
C ALA A 197 -14.40 32.15 -0.16
N LYS A 198 -13.37 31.74 -0.93
CA LYS A 198 -12.19 32.58 -1.20
C LYS A 198 -12.27 33.35 -2.53
N ASP A 199 -13.17 32.99 -3.43
CA ASP A 199 -13.27 33.61 -4.77
C ASP A 199 -14.14 34.88 -4.80
N ASP A 200 -14.86 35.20 -3.72
CA ASP A 200 -15.73 36.39 -3.65
C ASP A 200 -14.99 37.70 -3.29
N GLU A 201 -13.67 37.68 -3.10
CA GLU A 201 -12.89 38.87 -2.68
C GLU A 201 -11.66 39.23 -3.54
N ASP A 202 -11.47 38.70 -4.76
CA ASP A 202 -10.45 39.27 -5.67
C ASP A 202 -10.91 39.28 -7.14
N SER A 203 -11.58 40.38 -7.48
CA SER A 203 -11.87 40.80 -8.85
C SER A 203 -10.60 41.32 -9.54
N ASP A 204 -10.32 40.76 -10.71
CA ASP A 204 -9.46 41.28 -11.79
C ASP A 204 -8.00 41.64 -11.46
N SER A 205 -7.07 40.79 -11.92
CA SER A 205 -5.90 41.33 -12.62
C SER A 205 -5.39 40.37 -13.69
N ASN A 206 -5.13 40.97 -14.84
CA ASN A 206 -4.80 40.37 -16.11
C ASN A 206 -3.55 39.48 -16.09
N ASN A 207 -3.61 38.49 -16.98
CA ASN A 207 -2.51 37.75 -17.57
C ASN A 207 -1.40 38.69 -18.05
N ASP A 208 -0.19 38.54 -17.53
CA ASP A 208 1.06 38.85 -18.24
C ASP A 208 2.17 37.91 -17.77
N GLU A 209 2.77 37.22 -18.73
CA GLU A 209 3.97 36.40 -18.58
C GLU A 209 5.15 37.27 -18.11
N ALA A 210 5.75 36.92 -16.98
CA ALA A 210 7.05 37.45 -16.58
C ALA A 210 7.94 36.29 -16.11
N GLU A 211 8.95 35.96 -16.92
CA GLU A 211 10.13 35.22 -16.47
C GLU A 211 10.79 35.98 -15.32
N ILE A 212 10.90 35.35 -14.15
CA ILE A 212 11.79 35.81 -13.09
C ILE A 212 12.84 34.73 -12.85
N SER A 213 14.05 35.08 -13.27
CA SER A 213 15.31 34.45 -12.92
C SER A 213 15.74 34.83 -11.49
N ASP A 214 16.56 33.93 -10.95
CA ASP A 214 17.56 34.09 -9.89
C ASP A 214 17.19 33.95 -8.40
N GLU A 215 17.91 32.95 -7.86
CA GLU A 215 18.70 32.93 -6.62
C GLU A 215 18.03 33.00 -5.23
N ILE A 216 18.01 31.79 -4.63
CA ILE A 216 18.49 31.41 -3.28
C ILE A 216 17.85 32.09 -2.07
N SER A 217 17.21 31.26 -1.22
CA SER A 217 17.49 31.27 0.22
C SER A 217 17.12 29.92 0.84
N GLU A 218 18.14 29.21 1.31
CA GLU A 218 18.05 28.07 2.21
C GLU A 218 17.46 28.51 3.56
N SER A 219 16.39 27.86 3.99
CA SER A 219 16.12 27.58 5.40
C SER A 219 14.86 26.72 5.49
N ASN A 220 15.03 25.40 5.59
CA ASN A 220 13.98 24.58 6.20
C ASN A 220 14.65 23.57 7.14
N ASP A 221 14.62 23.97 8.40
CA ASP A 221 15.11 23.27 9.58
C ASP A 221 14.21 22.05 9.85
N ASN A 222 14.43 20.99 9.09
CA ASN A 222 13.91 19.67 9.42
C ASN A 222 14.91 19.02 10.36
N ASN A 223 14.68 19.22 11.66
CA ASN A 223 15.27 18.46 12.75
C ASN A 223 14.93 16.96 12.58
N MET A 224 15.73 16.29 11.75
CA MET A 224 15.84 14.85 11.66
C MET A 224 17.03 14.49 12.53
N GLU A 225 16.77 14.05 13.76
CA GLU A 225 17.81 13.42 14.57
C GLU A 225 18.46 12.29 13.75
N GLU A 226 19.75 12.49 13.53
CA GLU A 226 20.67 11.62 12.84
C GLU A 226 20.72 10.27 13.57
N ILE A 227 20.00 9.27 13.07
CA ILE A 227 20.25 7.87 13.43
C ILE A 227 21.45 7.43 12.58
N SER A 228 22.63 7.89 12.98
CA SER A 228 23.90 7.31 12.59
C SER A 228 24.01 5.91 13.21
N GLU A 229 24.44 4.94 12.41
CA GLU A 229 24.77 3.56 12.78
C GLU A 229 23.57 2.58 12.90
N ILE A 230 22.98 2.25 11.76
CA ILE A 230 22.52 0.86 11.55
C ILE A 230 23.64 0.17 10.78
N GLN A 231 24.50 -0.53 11.54
CA GLN A 231 25.43 -1.52 11.03
C GLN A 231 24.71 -2.41 10.02
N ASN A 232 25.39 -2.72 8.90
CA ASN A 232 25.02 -3.79 7.98
C ASN A 232 24.57 -5.01 8.76
N PHE A 233 23.25 -5.19 8.91
CA PHE A 233 22.69 -6.44 9.38
C PHE A 233 22.58 -7.30 8.14
N GLU A 234 23.55 -8.21 8.02
CA GLU A 234 23.46 -9.35 7.12
C GLU A 234 22.06 -9.97 7.24
N GLU A 235 21.57 -10.44 6.09
CA GLU A 235 20.31 -11.15 5.94
C GLU A 235 20.27 -12.34 6.91
N GLN A 236 19.67 -12.15 8.09
CA GLN A 236 19.13 -13.26 8.88
C GLN A 236 17.62 -13.22 8.80
N GLU A 237 17.12 -14.12 7.97
CA GLU A 237 15.74 -14.60 7.95
C GLU A 237 15.38 -15.03 9.37
N PHE A 238 14.45 -14.31 10.00
CA PHE A 238 13.94 -14.65 11.33
C PHE A 238 13.02 -15.87 11.17
N ASP A 239 13.61 -17.07 11.21
CA ASP A 239 12.86 -18.31 11.37
C ASP A 239 12.35 -18.39 12.82
N PRO A 240 11.03 -18.46 13.04
CA PRO A 240 10.48 -18.67 14.38
C PRO A 240 10.93 -20.03 14.92
N PRO A 241 11.17 -20.17 16.24
CA PRO A 241 11.68 -21.40 16.82
C PRO A 241 10.73 -22.58 16.55
N LEU A 242 11.26 -23.64 15.93
CA LEU A 242 10.68 -24.97 16.03
C LEU A 242 10.98 -25.48 17.43
N ASP A 243 10.00 -25.43 18.33
CA ASP A 243 10.08 -26.19 19.57
C ASP A 243 10.18 -27.68 19.23
N GLY A 244 11.31 -28.26 19.60
CA GLY A 244 11.70 -29.63 19.31
C GLY A 244 11.00 -30.67 20.20
N ASP A 245 10.86 -31.85 19.60
CA ASP A 245 11.06 -33.17 20.19
C ASP A 245 10.27 -33.52 21.47
N THR A 246 9.15 -34.23 21.27
CA THR A 246 8.74 -35.26 22.23
C THR A 246 9.02 -36.63 21.63
N GLU A 247 9.85 -37.37 22.34
CA GLU A 247 10.56 -38.59 21.98
C GLU A 247 9.65 -39.76 21.57
N MET A 248 10.14 -40.54 20.60
CA MET A 248 9.69 -41.91 20.35
C MET A 248 10.09 -42.83 21.52
N ALA A 249 9.14 -43.61 22.03
CA ALA A 249 9.44 -44.82 22.80
C ALA A 249 8.63 -46.01 22.24
N HIS A 250 9.37 -47.07 21.95
CA HIS A 250 8.97 -48.33 21.35
C HIS A 250 8.46 -49.33 22.41
N GLU A 251 7.54 -50.21 21.98
CA GLU A 251 7.23 -51.56 22.50
C GLU A 251 6.61 -51.77 23.89
N HIS A 252 5.44 -52.42 23.94
CA HIS A 252 5.34 -53.82 24.40
C HIS A 252 3.99 -54.48 24.02
N ASP A 253 4.12 -55.74 23.61
CA ASP A 253 3.14 -56.77 23.23
C ASP A 253 2.13 -57.14 24.35
N LEU A 254 0.85 -57.36 24.00
CA LEU A 254 -0.05 -58.29 24.70
C LEU A 254 -1.34 -58.57 23.89
N THR A 255 -1.26 -59.64 23.08
CA THR A 255 -2.22 -60.74 22.85
C THR A 255 -3.75 -60.62 23.10
N GLN A 256 -4.48 -61.23 22.15
CA GLN A 256 -5.72 -62.07 22.25
C GLN A 256 -7.14 -61.46 22.11
N PHE A 257 -7.84 -61.83 21.02
CA PHE A 257 -9.15 -62.55 20.86
C PHE A 257 -9.82 -62.11 19.53
N VAL A 258 -9.84 -62.86 18.41
CA VAL A 258 -10.53 -64.11 17.99
C VAL A 258 -12.00 -63.93 17.53
N VAL A 259 -12.26 -64.47 16.31
CA VAL A 259 -13.51 -64.71 15.52
C VAL A 259 -14.18 -63.47 14.89
N GLY A 260 -14.53 -63.41 13.60
CA GLY A 260 -14.54 -64.35 12.47
C GLY A 260 -15.53 -63.80 11.42
N GLY A 261 -15.45 -64.26 10.16
CA GLY A 261 -16.48 -63.95 9.16
C GLY A 261 -15.98 -63.81 7.73
N SER A 262 -15.78 -64.95 7.09
CA SER A 262 -15.58 -65.18 5.66
C SER A 262 -16.80 -64.88 4.79
N GLY A 263 -16.57 -64.51 3.52
CA GLY A 263 -17.57 -64.57 2.43
C GLY A 263 -17.22 -63.62 1.28
N LEU A 264 -16.37 -64.01 0.34
CA LEU A 264 -16.71 -64.65 -0.95
C LEU A 264 -17.23 -63.70 -2.04
N SER A 265 -16.41 -63.61 -3.09
CA SER A 265 -16.78 -63.66 -4.53
C SER A 265 -17.63 -62.53 -5.12
N SER A 266 -17.07 -61.79 -6.08
CA SER A 266 -17.33 -62.07 -7.50
C SER A 266 -16.53 -61.15 -8.42
N THR A 267 -16.25 -61.66 -9.60
CA THR A 267 -15.29 -61.28 -10.63
C THR A 267 -15.80 -60.25 -11.64
N ASN A 268 -14.84 -59.75 -12.44
CA ASN A 268 -14.85 -59.31 -13.85
C ASN A 268 -14.29 -57.88 -13.97
N GLU A 269 -13.03 -57.67 -14.35
CA GLU A 269 -12.41 -57.80 -15.69
C GLU A 269 -13.04 -56.95 -16.81
N TRP A 270 -12.19 -56.03 -17.29
CA TRP A 270 -11.91 -55.64 -18.69
C TRP A 270 -12.58 -54.41 -19.35
N ALA A 271 -11.67 -53.53 -19.81
CA ALA A 271 -11.67 -52.66 -21.00
C ALA A 271 -12.75 -51.55 -21.08
N GLY A 272 -12.49 -50.33 -21.54
CA GLY A 272 -11.51 -49.84 -22.50
C GLY A 272 -12.26 -49.13 -23.65
N ASN A 273 -11.83 -47.91 -24.00
CA ASN A 273 -12.30 -46.98 -25.04
C ASN A 273 -13.66 -46.30 -24.77
N TRP A 274 -13.84 -44.99 -24.95
CA TRP A 274 -13.32 -44.04 -25.96
C TRP A 274 -12.94 -42.69 -25.37
#